data_AF-A0A4R5QKR1-F1
#
_entry.id   AF-A0A4R5QKR1-F1
#
_cell.length_a   1.000
_cell.length_b   1.000
_cell.length_c   1.000
_cell.angle_alpha   90.00
_cell.angle_beta   90.00
_cell.angle_gamma   90.00
#
_symmetry.space_group_name_H-M   'P 1'
#
loop_
_entity.id
_entity.type
_entity.pdbx_description
1 polymer ?
#
loop_
_entity_poly.entity_id
_entity_poly.type
_entity_poly.pdbx_seq_one_letter_code
_entity_poly.pdbx_strand_id
1 'polypeptide(L)'
;MSDTMTERPLTIPLLRLIPVESRAAVRTLFRTWHAALATDQRFSSLRKAAAEEVAEAAEAVRDGFEWRVTLRPAGLPAGLDFKIRLHDKSASYTPLDRNNQAAFGRDPTTGDTYVLRQWYDTKRIGSRPLNAEILASYDAPQTAELVHAPSQPNAGRGRLYLVVAKLTDDPAAIAQQTFDALAGFHRVAAIARENFI
;
A
#
# COMPACT_ATOMS: atom_id res chain seq x y z
N MET A 1 -2.47 -38.48 -27.42
CA MET A 1 -1.53 -38.16 -26.32
C MET A 1 -1.61 -36.67 -26.10
N SER A 2 -1.76 -36.31 -24.83
CA SER A 2 -2.39 -35.08 -24.34
C SER A 2 -1.64 -33.80 -24.68
N ASP A 3 -2.42 -32.81 -25.12
CA ASP A 3 -2.09 -31.39 -25.14
C ASP A 3 -1.68 -30.97 -23.72
N THR A 4 -0.40 -30.67 -23.52
CA THR A 4 0.07 -30.18 -22.22
C THR A 4 -0.12 -28.67 -22.25
N MET A 5 -1.28 -28.22 -21.76
CA MET A 5 -1.57 -26.80 -21.53
C MET A 5 -0.43 -26.21 -20.69
N THR A 6 0.40 -25.41 -21.36
CA THR A 6 1.34 -24.52 -20.67
C THR A 6 0.51 -23.35 -20.16
N GLU A 7 -0.13 -23.50 -19.00
CA GLU A 7 -0.70 -22.36 -18.28
C GLU A 7 0.46 -21.43 -17.95
N ARG A 8 0.59 -20.35 -18.73
CA ARG A 8 1.44 -19.22 -18.34
C ARG A 8 0.89 -18.71 -17.01
N PRO A 9 1.72 -18.43 -16.00
CA PRO A 9 1.25 -17.78 -14.80
C PRO A 9 0.58 -16.47 -15.21
N LEU A 10 -0.69 -16.31 -14.82
CA LEU A 10 -1.46 -15.08 -14.96
C LEU A 10 -0.67 -13.98 -14.27
N THR A 11 0.10 -13.22 -15.05
CA THR A 11 0.87 -12.09 -14.57
C THR A 11 -0.17 -11.03 -14.23
N ILE A 12 -0.47 -10.87 -12.94
CA ILE A 12 -1.32 -9.78 -12.46
C ILE A 12 -0.68 -8.47 -13.00
N PRO A 13 -1.37 -7.70 -13.86
CA PRO A 13 -0.76 -6.56 -14.51
C PRO A 13 -0.28 -5.56 -13.48
N LEU A 14 0.99 -5.20 -13.50
CA LEU A 14 1.55 -4.21 -12.59
C LEU A 14 0.90 -2.85 -12.86
N LEU A 15 0.21 -2.28 -11.86
CA LEU A 15 -0.38 -0.95 -11.99
C LEU A 15 0.72 0.11 -11.95
N ARG A 16 0.72 1.03 -12.92
CA ARG A 16 1.65 2.16 -12.97
C ARG A 16 0.91 3.42 -12.54
N LEU A 17 1.27 3.92 -11.36
CA LEU A 17 0.59 5.03 -10.71
C LEU A 17 1.52 6.22 -10.58
N ILE A 18 0.97 7.43 -10.55
CA ILE A 18 1.71 8.64 -10.16
C ILE A 18 1.52 8.90 -8.66
N PRO A 19 2.54 9.36 -7.92
CA PRO A 19 2.40 9.64 -6.50
C PRO A 19 1.45 10.82 -6.25
N VAL A 20 0.67 10.74 -5.17
CA VAL A 20 -0.10 11.87 -4.65
C VAL A 20 0.71 12.61 -3.59
N GLU A 21 1.15 13.82 -3.90
CA GLU A 21 2.15 14.54 -3.08
C GLU A 21 1.64 15.87 -2.49
N SER A 22 0.37 16.21 -2.74
CA SER A 22 -0.27 17.38 -2.12
C SER A 22 -0.73 17.06 -0.70
N ARG A 23 -0.34 17.89 0.28
CA ARG A 23 -0.82 17.80 1.67
C ARG A 23 -2.34 17.72 1.75
N ALA A 24 -3.04 18.56 1.00
CA ALA A 24 -4.50 18.59 1.01
C ALA A 24 -5.08 17.29 0.43
N ALA A 25 -4.54 16.81 -0.69
CA ALA A 25 -5.01 15.58 -1.33
C ALA A 25 -4.73 14.33 -0.47
N VAL A 26 -3.52 14.21 0.10
CA VAL A 26 -3.15 13.09 0.99
C VAL A 26 -4.04 13.07 2.23
N ARG A 27 -4.30 14.23 2.84
CA ARG A 27 -5.24 14.33 3.96
C ARG A 27 -6.64 13.84 3.59
N THR A 28 -7.16 14.26 2.44
CA THR A 28 -8.48 13.83 1.97
C THR A 28 -8.53 12.32 1.74
N LEU A 29 -7.57 11.75 1.03
CA LEU A 29 -7.53 10.31 0.75
C LEU A 29 -7.38 9.48 2.04
N PHE A 30 -6.56 9.94 2.98
CA PHE A 30 -6.42 9.28 4.28
C PHE A 30 -7.75 9.28 5.05
N ARG A 31 -8.48 10.39 5.04
CA ARG A 31 -9.81 10.49 5.65
C ARG A 31 -10.83 9.57 4.97
N THR A 32 -10.87 9.55 3.65
CA THR A 32 -11.74 8.65 2.87
C THR A 32 -11.50 7.19 3.26
N TRP A 33 -10.23 6.78 3.29
CA TRP A 33 -9.88 5.42 3.67
C TRP A 33 -10.27 5.10 5.11
N HIS A 34 -9.90 5.96 6.05
CA HIS A 34 -10.19 5.75 7.47
C HIS A 34 -11.69 5.69 7.75
N ALA A 35 -12.48 6.56 7.11
CA ALA A 35 -13.93 6.57 7.22
C ALA A 35 -14.54 5.26 6.69
N ALA A 36 -14.08 4.76 5.54
CA ALA A 36 -14.54 3.49 5.00
C ALA A 36 -14.27 2.33 5.97
N LEU A 37 -13.05 2.24 6.51
CA LEU A 37 -12.69 1.19 7.46
C LEU A 37 -13.48 1.28 8.78
N ALA A 38 -13.79 2.48 9.26
CA ALA A 38 -14.54 2.66 10.50
C ALA A 38 -15.97 2.06 10.43
N THR A 39 -16.54 1.95 9.23
CA THR A 39 -17.86 1.32 9.02
C THR A 39 -17.85 -0.20 9.11
N ASP A 40 -16.68 -0.84 9.00
CA ASP A 40 -16.57 -2.29 8.92
C ASP A 40 -16.30 -2.94 10.30
N GLN A 41 -16.91 -4.10 10.53
CA GLN A 41 -16.82 -4.82 11.81
C GLN A 41 -15.40 -5.27 12.18
N ARG A 42 -14.57 -5.58 11.17
CA ARG A 42 -13.22 -6.11 11.36
C ARG A 42 -12.25 -5.05 11.90
N PHE A 43 -12.49 -3.76 11.65
CA PHE A 43 -11.59 -2.66 12.02
C PHE A 43 -12.08 -1.88 13.26
N SER A 44 -12.43 -2.61 14.32
CA SER A 44 -13.06 -2.05 15.54
C SER A 44 -12.27 -0.91 16.20
N SER A 45 -10.93 -0.96 16.16
CA SER A 45 -10.07 0.11 16.69
C SER A 45 -10.26 1.44 15.96
N LEU A 46 -10.46 1.42 14.64
CA LEU A 46 -10.69 2.63 13.85
C LEU A 46 -12.11 3.15 14.03
N ARG A 47 -13.08 2.26 14.22
CA ARG A 47 -14.44 2.68 14.55
C ARG A 47 -14.48 3.46 15.86
N LYS A 48 -13.78 2.97 16.88
CA LYS A 48 -13.65 3.67 18.16
C LYS A 48 -12.98 5.04 17.97
N ALA A 49 -11.85 5.09 17.26
CA ALA A 49 -11.15 6.35 16.99
C ALA A 49 -11.98 7.36 16.18
N ALA A 50 -12.82 6.88 15.25
CA ALA A 50 -13.74 7.71 14.48
C ALA A 50 -14.88 8.25 15.35
N ALA A 51 -15.44 7.43 16.24
CA ALA A 51 -16.47 7.85 17.19
C ALA A 51 -15.96 8.89 18.21
N GLU A 52 -14.66 8.87 18.52
CA GLU A 52 -14.00 9.79 19.45
C GLU A 52 -13.37 11.02 18.73
N GLU A 53 -13.52 11.15 17.41
CA GLU A 53 -12.89 12.20 16.57
C GLU A 53 -11.34 12.28 16.66
N VAL A 54 -10.69 11.21 17.16
CA VAL A 54 -9.24 11.17 17.41
C VAL A 54 -8.43 10.94 16.13
N ALA A 55 -9.07 10.51 15.03
CA ALA A 55 -8.42 10.05 13.80
C ALA A 55 -7.85 11.15 12.88
N GLU A 56 -7.95 12.42 13.28
CA GLU A 56 -8.11 13.53 12.31
C GLU A 56 -6.84 14.24 11.83
N ALA A 57 -5.74 14.23 12.60
CA ALA A 57 -4.65 15.17 12.38
C ALA A 57 -3.40 14.55 11.75
N ALA A 58 -2.95 15.15 10.64
CA ALA A 58 -1.55 15.02 10.25
C ALA A 58 -0.68 15.60 11.36
N GLU A 59 0.30 14.85 11.85
CA GLU A 59 1.28 15.39 12.79
C GLU A 59 2.29 16.24 12.01
N ALA A 60 2.48 17.48 12.47
CA ALA A 60 3.60 18.29 11.98
C ALA A 60 4.90 17.64 12.49
N VAL A 61 5.78 17.27 11.58
CA VAL A 61 7.07 16.66 11.89
C VAL A 61 8.19 17.56 11.38
N ARG A 62 9.41 17.32 11.87
CA ARG A 62 10.58 18.01 11.33
C ARG A 62 10.62 17.86 9.80
N ASP A 63 10.66 18.98 9.11
CA ASP A 63 10.70 19.10 7.65
C ASP A 63 9.49 18.51 6.91
N GLY A 64 8.29 18.44 7.51
CA GLY A 64 7.09 17.96 6.80
C GLY A 64 5.84 17.63 7.61
N PHE A 65 5.01 16.74 7.05
CA PHE A 65 3.75 16.25 7.61
C PHE A 65 3.70 14.73 7.57
N GLU A 66 3.04 14.12 8.55
CA GLU A 66 2.91 12.68 8.63
C GLU A 66 1.52 12.22 9.06
N TRP A 67 1.04 11.15 8.45
CA TRP A 67 -0.18 10.43 8.82
C TRP A 67 0.19 9.00 9.17
N ARG A 68 -0.35 8.52 10.30
CA ARG A 68 -0.11 7.16 10.79
C ARG A 68 -1.41 6.45 11.10
N VAL A 69 -1.48 5.18 10.74
CA VAL A 69 -2.50 4.27 11.23
C VAL A 69 -1.92 2.88 11.38
N THR A 70 -2.23 2.23 12.50
CA THR A 70 -1.96 0.81 12.71
C THR A 70 -3.26 0.05 12.51
N LEU A 71 -3.31 -0.79 11.48
CA LEU A 71 -4.47 -1.63 11.19
C LEU A 71 -4.32 -2.98 11.88
N ARG A 72 -5.29 -3.34 12.73
CA ARG A 72 -5.37 -4.63 13.41
C ARG A 72 -6.75 -5.26 13.15
N PRO A 73 -7.05 -5.67 11.91
CA PRO A 73 -8.34 -6.27 11.62
C PRO A 73 -8.51 -7.61 12.36
N ALA A 74 -9.73 -7.86 12.83
CA ALA A 74 -10.08 -9.14 13.45
C ALA A 74 -9.84 -10.31 12.47
N GLY A 75 -9.21 -11.37 12.96
CA GLY A 75 -8.93 -12.58 12.17
C GLY A 75 -7.57 -12.58 11.44
N LEU A 76 -6.75 -11.53 11.55
CA LEU A 76 -5.39 -11.53 11.00
C LEU A 76 -4.30 -11.69 12.07
N PRO A 77 -3.13 -12.27 11.73
CA PRO A 77 -2.11 -12.66 12.73
C PRO A 77 -1.41 -11.48 13.42
N ALA A 78 -1.26 -10.35 12.74
CA ALA A 78 -0.58 -9.18 13.27
C ALA A 78 -1.15 -7.89 12.69
N GLY A 79 -0.88 -6.77 13.37
CA GLY A 79 -1.19 -5.46 12.83
C GLY A 79 -0.18 -5.03 11.76
N LEU A 80 -0.63 -4.18 10.83
CA LEU A 80 0.24 -3.52 9.87
C LEU A 80 0.20 -2.01 10.06
N ASP A 81 1.39 -1.43 10.14
CA ASP A 81 1.58 0.00 10.24
C ASP A 81 1.60 0.62 8.85
N PHE A 82 0.90 1.74 8.74
CA PHE A 82 0.88 2.63 7.60
C PHE A 82 1.40 3.97 8.06
N LYS A 83 2.54 4.37 7.51
CA LYS A 83 3.13 5.68 7.69
C LYS A 83 3.22 6.33 6.33
N ILE A 84 2.59 7.50 6.19
CA ILE A 84 2.56 8.30 4.97
C ILE A 84 3.18 9.66 5.33
N ARG A 85 4.34 9.97 4.76
CA ARG A 85 5.07 11.21 5.03
C ARG A 85 5.20 12.08 3.78
N LEU A 86 5.01 13.39 3.93
CA LEU A 86 5.30 14.41 2.93
C LEU A 86 6.32 15.40 3.47
N HIS A 87 7.35 15.73 2.68
CA HIS A 87 8.35 16.73 3.06
C HIS A 87 7.94 18.14 2.64
N ASP A 88 8.29 19.14 3.44
CA ASP A 88 7.91 20.55 3.22
C ASP A 88 8.70 21.24 2.09
N LYS A 89 9.91 20.74 1.77
CA LYS A 89 10.81 21.34 0.76
C LYS A 89 10.71 20.72 -0.64
N SER A 90 9.92 19.68 -0.80
CA SER A 90 9.65 19.04 -2.08
C SER A 90 8.41 18.20 -1.89
N ALA A 91 7.44 18.31 -2.81
CA ALA A 91 6.56 17.20 -3.15
C ALA A 91 7.42 16.05 -3.69
N SER A 92 8.24 15.46 -2.84
CA SER A 92 8.98 14.25 -3.15
C SER A 92 8.65 13.24 -2.07
N TYR A 93 7.97 12.19 -2.50
CA TYR A 93 8.49 10.88 -2.18
C TYR A 93 9.97 10.84 -2.58
N THR A 94 10.87 11.26 -1.68
CA THR A 94 12.24 10.81 -1.81
C THR A 94 12.22 9.31 -1.48
N PRO A 95 12.68 8.42 -2.37
CA PRO A 95 12.80 6.98 -2.12
C PRO A 95 13.87 6.64 -1.06
N LEU A 96 14.18 7.57 -0.15
CA LEU A 96 15.27 7.50 0.81
C LEU A 96 14.80 7.47 2.27
N ASP A 97 13.55 7.86 2.59
CA ASP A 97 13.07 7.58 3.95
C ASP A 97 12.76 6.09 4.03
N ARG A 98 13.74 5.30 4.50
CA ARG A 98 13.63 3.86 4.77
C ARG A 98 12.42 3.55 5.66
N ASN A 99 11.89 4.55 6.35
CA ASN A 99 10.77 4.42 7.28
C ASN A 99 9.41 4.75 6.64
N ASN A 100 9.35 5.25 5.39
CA ASN A 100 8.08 5.54 4.73
C ASN A 100 7.53 4.25 4.08
N GLN A 101 6.51 3.70 4.70
CA GLN A 101 6.03 2.33 4.47
C GLN A 101 4.79 2.29 3.56
N ALA A 102 4.07 3.39 3.44
CA ALA A 102 2.82 3.48 2.69
C ALA A 102 2.80 4.73 1.81
N ALA A 103 1.93 4.74 0.81
CA ALA A 103 1.75 5.85 -0.12
C ALA A 103 0.33 5.92 -0.67
N PHE A 104 0.02 7.03 -1.34
CA PHE A 104 -1.14 7.12 -2.23
C PHE A 104 -0.66 7.26 -3.67
N GLY A 105 -1.26 6.48 -4.56
CA GLY A 105 -1.04 6.55 -6.00
C GLY A 105 -2.31 6.97 -6.72
N ARG A 106 -2.15 7.57 -7.90
CA ARG A 106 -3.24 7.88 -8.83
C ARG A 106 -2.97 7.23 -10.18
N ASP A 107 -3.98 6.61 -10.77
CA ASP A 107 -3.92 6.17 -12.16
C ASP A 107 -3.95 7.40 -13.08
N PRO A 108 -2.94 7.60 -13.95
CA PRO A 108 -2.89 8.78 -14.83
C PRO A 108 -3.94 8.75 -15.94
N THR A 109 -4.53 7.59 -16.24
CA THR A 109 -5.51 7.36 -17.31
C THR A 109 -6.93 7.52 -16.77
N THR A 110 -7.24 6.87 -15.65
CA THR A 110 -8.61 6.86 -15.10
C THR A 110 -8.83 7.91 -14.00
N GLY A 111 -7.75 8.39 -13.38
CA GLY A 111 -7.84 9.27 -12.21
C GLY A 111 -8.14 8.55 -10.90
N ASP A 112 -8.30 7.21 -10.93
CA ASP A 112 -8.54 6.40 -9.75
C ASP A 112 -7.40 6.54 -8.74
N THR A 113 -7.74 6.57 -7.46
CA THR A 113 -6.77 6.71 -6.37
C THR A 113 -6.67 5.44 -5.56
N TYR A 114 -5.47 5.13 -5.09
CA TYR A 114 -5.17 3.88 -4.41
C TYR A 114 -4.35 4.14 -3.15
N VAL A 115 -4.67 3.41 -2.09
CA VAL A 115 -3.77 3.27 -0.93
C VAL A 115 -2.79 2.14 -1.19
N LEU A 116 -1.52 2.41 -0.92
CA LEU A 116 -0.40 1.53 -1.24
C LEU A 116 0.37 1.22 0.03
N ARG A 117 0.81 -0.04 0.17
CA ARG A 117 1.75 -0.47 1.21
C ARG A 117 2.98 -1.05 0.54
N GLN A 118 4.15 -0.56 0.91
CA GLN A 118 5.38 -1.15 0.42
C GLN A 118 5.49 -2.61 0.89
N TRP A 119 5.85 -3.55 0.03
CA TRP A 119 6.29 -4.86 0.50
C TRP A 119 7.48 -4.69 1.45
N TYR A 120 7.55 -5.45 2.55
CA TYR A 120 8.59 -5.25 3.58
C TYR A 120 9.96 -5.10 2.96
N ASP A 121 10.66 -4.07 3.43
CA ASP A 121 12.00 -3.61 3.08
C ASP A 121 12.44 -3.90 1.63
N THR A 122 12.63 -2.80 0.93
CA THR A 122 13.40 -2.52 -0.28
C THR A 122 14.63 -3.37 -0.63
N LYS A 123 14.92 -4.50 0.02
CA LYS A 123 15.87 -5.50 -0.47
C LYS A 123 15.40 -6.96 -0.41
N ARG A 124 14.54 -7.41 0.54
CA ARG A 124 14.34 -8.86 0.76
C ARG A 124 13.06 -9.24 1.53
N ILE A 125 12.33 -10.27 1.08
CA ILE A 125 11.75 -11.24 2.02
C ILE A 125 12.79 -12.35 2.16
N GLY A 126 13.34 -12.57 3.35
CA GLY A 126 14.51 -13.45 3.51
C GLY A 126 15.77 -12.87 2.86
N SER A 127 16.29 -13.50 1.79
CA SER A 127 17.54 -13.12 1.11
C SER A 127 17.42 -12.61 -0.33
N ARG A 128 16.23 -12.63 -0.96
CA ARG A 128 16.05 -12.34 -2.39
C ARG A 128 15.31 -11.03 -2.70
N PRO A 129 15.69 -10.29 -3.77
CA PRO A 129 14.95 -9.12 -4.22
C PRO A 129 13.55 -9.51 -4.70
N LEU A 130 12.54 -8.71 -4.33
CA LEU A 130 11.18 -8.89 -4.83
C LEU A 130 11.01 -8.13 -6.15
N ASN A 131 10.64 -8.85 -7.20
CA ASN A 131 10.06 -8.28 -8.42
C ASN A 131 8.60 -8.77 -8.55
N ALA A 132 7.86 -8.24 -9.53
CA ALA A 132 6.46 -8.59 -9.73
C ALA A 132 6.26 -10.09 -10.03
N GLU A 133 7.20 -10.73 -10.74
CA GLU A 133 7.15 -12.15 -11.08
C GLU A 133 7.26 -13.05 -9.84
N ILE A 134 8.19 -12.75 -8.94
CA ILE A 134 8.37 -13.49 -7.68
C ILE A 134 7.13 -13.33 -6.79
N LEU A 135 6.58 -12.12 -6.70
CA LEU A 135 5.34 -11.91 -5.94
C LEU A 135 4.16 -12.67 -6.55
N ALA A 136 4.03 -12.68 -7.88
CA ALA A 136 3.01 -13.47 -8.55
C ALA A 136 3.16 -14.97 -8.27
N SER A 137 4.39 -15.50 -8.15
CA SER A 137 4.63 -16.90 -7.78
C SER A 137 4.14 -17.27 -6.38
N TYR A 138 3.96 -16.27 -5.50
CA TYR A 138 3.37 -16.45 -4.17
C TYR A 138 1.87 -16.15 -4.11
N ASP A 139 1.22 -15.99 -5.26
CA ASP A 139 -0.18 -15.55 -5.35
C ASP A 139 -0.39 -14.24 -4.55
N ALA A 140 0.53 -13.29 -4.73
CA ALA A 140 0.44 -12.00 -4.06
C ALA A 140 -0.75 -11.19 -4.61
N PRO A 141 -1.44 -10.41 -3.76
CA PRO A 141 -2.45 -9.48 -4.24
C PRO A 141 -1.85 -8.44 -5.20
N GLN A 142 -2.74 -7.72 -5.89
CA GLN A 142 -2.40 -6.70 -6.87
C GLN A 142 -1.24 -5.80 -6.42
N THR A 143 -0.28 -5.61 -7.31
CA THR A 143 0.89 -4.75 -7.06
C THR A 143 0.90 -3.52 -7.94
N ALA A 144 1.61 -2.49 -7.49
CA ALA A 144 1.77 -1.24 -8.21
C ALA A 144 3.21 -0.71 -8.11
N GLU A 145 3.60 0.05 -9.12
CA GLU A 145 4.79 0.89 -9.11
C GLU A 145 4.37 2.37 -9.12
N LEU A 146 5.07 3.18 -8.32
CA LEU A 146 4.97 4.63 -8.40
C LEU A 146 5.98 5.16 -9.43
N VAL A 147 5.47 5.82 -10.46
CA VAL A 147 6.23 6.46 -11.52
C VAL A 147 6.44 7.93 -11.15
N HIS A 148 7.68 8.29 -10.86
CA HIS A 148 8.08 9.68 -10.58
C HIS A 148 8.52 10.38 -11.87
N ALA A 149 8.28 11.70 -11.93
CA ALA A 149 8.72 12.49 -13.06
C ALA A 149 10.26 12.46 -13.24
N PRO A 150 10.79 12.49 -14.47
CA PRO A 150 12.23 12.40 -14.75
C PRO A 150 13.07 13.52 -14.13
N SER A 151 12.47 14.65 -13.78
CA SER A 151 13.11 15.81 -13.14
C SER A 151 13.43 15.59 -11.65
N GLN A 152 12.97 14.48 -11.06
CA GLN A 152 13.33 14.07 -9.71
C GLN A 152 14.67 13.31 -9.75
N PRO A 153 15.55 13.44 -8.74
CA PRO A 153 16.91 12.88 -8.75
C PRO A 153 17.00 11.33 -8.75
N ASN A 154 15.89 10.62 -8.99
CA ASN A 154 15.78 9.16 -8.88
C ASN A 154 14.90 8.54 -9.99
N ALA A 155 15.08 8.95 -11.24
CA ALA A 155 14.48 8.25 -12.38
C ALA A 155 14.87 6.75 -12.35
N GLY A 156 13.89 5.84 -12.35
CA GLY A 156 14.13 4.40 -12.53
C GLY A 156 14.30 3.53 -11.27
N ARG A 157 14.01 4.02 -10.06
CA ARG A 157 13.93 3.16 -8.85
C ARG A 157 12.49 2.97 -8.39
N GLY A 158 11.68 2.32 -9.24
CA GLY A 158 10.31 1.93 -8.90
C GLY A 158 10.31 1.05 -7.65
N ARG A 159 9.71 1.53 -6.55
CA ARG A 159 9.40 0.66 -5.41
C ARG A 159 8.13 -0.11 -5.77
N LEU A 160 8.15 -1.40 -5.47
CA LEU A 160 6.99 -2.27 -5.64
C LEU A 160 6.09 -2.17 -4.41
N TYR A 161 4.85 -1.78 -4.63
CA TYR A 161 3.83 -1.64 -3.61
C TYR A 161 2.78 -2.74 -3.75
N LEU A 162 2.27 -3.21 -2.63
CA LEU A 162 0.97 -3.83 -2.52
C LEU A 162 -0.09 -2.74 -2.71
N VAL A 163 -1.06 -2.99 -3.59
CA VAL A 163 -2.29 -2.21 -3.65
C VAL A 163 -3.19 -2.68 -2.52
N VAL A 164 -3.51 -1.77 -1.60
CA VAL A 164 -4.30 -2.11 -0.41
C VAL A 164 -5.79 -1.90 -0.68
N ALA A 165 -6.17 -0.81 -1.35
CA ALA A 165 -7.54 -0.58 -1.80
C ALA A 165 -7.58 0.54 -2.85
N LYS A 166 -8.58 0.47 -3.73
CA LYS A 166 -8.98 1.55 -4.63
C LYS A 166 -9.98 2.45 -3.91
N LEU A 167 -9.59 3.71 -3.69
CA LEU A 167 -10.32 4.68 -2.86
C LEU A 167 -11.45 5.41 -3.60
N THR A 168 -11.62 5.13 -4.90
CA THR A 168 -12.78 5.58 -5.69
C THR A 168 -13.94 4.58 -5.67
N ASP A 169 -13.75 3.40 -5.09
CA ASP A 169 -14.82 2.42 -4.88
C ASP A 169 -15.68 2.79 -3.65
N ASP A 170 -16.78 2.06 -3.44
CA ASP A 170 -17.65 2.28 -2.28
C ASP A 170 -16.97 1.85 -0.96
N PRO A 171 -17.43 2.37 0.20
CA PRO A 171 -16.81 2.09 1.50
C PRO A 171 -16.70 0.59 1.86
N ALA A 172 -17.69 -0.23 1.50
CA ALA A 172 -17.67 -1.65 1.83
C ALA A 172 -16.62 -2.38 0.98
N ALA A 173 -16.52 -2.04 -0.31
CA ALA A 173 -15.47 -2.54 -1.19
C ALA A 173 -14.07 -2.13 -0.70
N ILE A 174 -13.87 -0.87 -0.28
CA ILE A 174 -12.60 -0.39 0.28
C ILE A 174 -12.18 -1.22 1.51
N ALA A 175 -13.11 -1.49 2.42
CA ALA A 175 -12.84 -2.26 3.63
C ALA A 175 -12.50 -3.73 3.32
N GLN A 176 -13.24 -4.34 2.39
CA GLN A 176 -12.98 -5.71 1.93
C GLN A 176 -11.61 -5.82 1.26
N GLN A 177 -11.31 -4.95 0.30
CA GLN A 177 -10.01 -4.91 -0.38
C GLN A 177 -8.87 -4.73 0.61
N THR A 178 -9.03 -3.81 1.57
CA THR A 178 -8.03 -3.59 2.62
C THR A 178 -7.79 -4.86 3.43
N PHE A 179 -8.85 -5.55 3.85
CA PHE A 179 -8.72 -6.81 4.60
C PHE A 179 -8.00 -7.89 3.79
N ASP A 180 -8.40 -8.10 2.54
CA ASP A 180 -7.83 -9.13 1.66
C ASP A 180 -6.35 -8.84 1.35
N ALA A 181 -6.00 -7.57 1.13
CA ALA A 181 -4.62 -7.15 0.92
C ALA A 181 -3.75 -7.42 2.15
N LEU A 182 -4.23 -7.10 3.36
CA LEU A 182 -3.51 -7.39 4.61
C LEU A 182 -3.36 -8.91 4.82
N ALA A 183 -4.40 -9.69 4.55
CA ALA A 183 -4.36 -11.16 4.64
C ALA A 183 -3.34 -11.75 3.66
N GLY A 184 -3.39 -11.31 2.39
CA GLY A 184 -2.45 -11.71 1.35
C GLY A 184 -1.02 -11.33 1.68
N PHE A 185 -0.82 -10.14 2.27
CA PHE A 185 0.51 -9.71 2.71
C PHE A 185 1.11 -10.65 3.77
N HIS A 186 0.33 -11.03 4.79
CA HIS A 186 0.80 -11.98 5.81
C HIS A 186 1.07 -13.37 5.23
N ARG A 187 0.19 -13.85 4.34
CA ARG A 187 0.36 -15.14 3.65
C ARG A 187 1.66 -15.17 2.83
N VAL A 188 1.87 -14.18 1.96
CA VAL A 188 3.08 -14.08 1.13
C VAL A 188 4.33 -13.96 2.00
N ALA A 189 4.28 -13.16 3.07
CA ALA A 189 5.40 -13.03 3.99
C ALA A 189 5.73 -14.34 4.72
N ALA A 190 4.73 -15.15 5.07
CA ALA A 190 4.94 -16.46 5.69
C ALA A 190 5.58 -17.45 4.71
N ILE A 191 4.97 -17.64 3.52
CA ILE A 191 5.46 -18.55 2.48
C ILE A 191 6.89 -18.18 2.06
N ALA A 192 7.15 -16.89 1.85
CA ALA A 192 8.48 -16.46 1.44
C ALA A 192 9.51 -16.68 2.56
N ARG A 193 9.17 -16.51 3.84
CA ARG A 193 10.09 -16.86 4.94
C ARG A 193 10.44 -18.34 4.95
N GLU A 194 9.45 -19.23 4.79
CA GLU A 194 9.67 -20.68 4.75
C GLU A 194 10.60 -21.10 3.61
N ASN A 195 10.46 -20.48 2.44
CA ASN A 195 11.29 -20.76 1.27
C ASN A 195 12.74 -20.20 1.36
N PHE A 196 13.05 -19.39 2.37
CA PHE A 196 14.37 -18.77 2.55
C PHE A 196 15.05 -19.13 3.87
N ILE A 197 14.52 -20.14 4.58
CA ILE A 197 15.21 -20.85 5.69
C ILE A 197 16.01 -22.01 5.10
#